data_AF-A0A9P7G1K1-F1
#
_entry.id   AF-A0A9P7G1K1-F1
#
_cell.length_a   1.000
_cell.length_b   1.000
_cell.length_c   1.000
_cell.angle_alpha   90.00
_cell.angle_beta   90.00
_cell.angle_gamma   90.00
#
_symmetry.space_group_name_H-M   'P 1'
#
loop_
_entity.id
_entity.type
_entity.pdbx_description
1 polymer ?
#
loop_
_entity_poly.entity_id
_entity_poly.type
_entity_poly.pdbx_seq_one_letter_code
_entity_poly.pdbx_strand_id
1 'polypeptide(L)'
;MFRSKSWGPRSDAARLRQIYGEDEKLYGYKDLDIDVSGSHDYPLLAPSSIFTQLRFSSGSLVQYLNVRYSDKLGSSSTVDDVEGTLSDFIPPGYFKDEQKFLAFVEEDSTNFKPSGQLIHSYTRSAPSSANGKGKGKGAADSQALDSESEDAVVFEVYHATWNTPGFKEYHRRMQLFILLYIEGGSYINEDEDPWEFAVLFEKRKRKGTPNVASYHFVGYSSLYPFYFFPEKTRLRLSQFVILPPYQHQGHGSNLYNAIYNHTLSQPNIAELTVEDPAEAFEDLRDRNDLKMLLSNERLMEEGFGEAAVTHGGGRVGGVGRAGKSARGGKELTSAKGKLGPPSDKGWLEKWRKDLKIGGRQFQRLTEMLLLLRLDPSDARALRAYRIQVKERLYRFNF
;
A
#
# COMPACT_ATOMS: atom_id res chain seq x y z
N MET A 1 -39.07 3.44 -20.20
CA MET A 1 -38.22 4.63 -20.32
C MET A 1 -36.87 4.27 -19.72
N PHE A 2 -35.95 3.77 -20.55
CA PHE A 2 -34.57 3.48 -20.13
C PHE A 2 -33.90 4.81 -19.79
N ARG A 3 -33.42 4.98 -18.56
CA ARG A 3 -32.73 6.20 -18.12
C ARG A 3 -31.35 5.83 -17.62
N SER A 4 -30.34 6.55 -18.07
CA SER A 4 -28.99 6.48 -17.52
C SER A 4 -28.98 7.07 -16.11
N LYS A 5 -28.38 6.38 -15.14
CA LYS A 5 -28.04 6.95 -13.83
C LYS A 5 -26.52 7.01 -13.68
N SER A 6 -26.06 8.11 -13.10
CA SER A 6 -24.67 8.32 -12.67
C SER A 6 -24.44 7.75 -11.28
N TRP A 7 -23.30 7.10 -11.08
CA TRP A 7 -22.84 6.66 -9.76
C TRP A 7 -22.29 7.85 -8.97
N GLY A 8 -22.63 7.91 -7.68
CA GLY A 8 -22.07 8.90 -6.75
C GLY A 8 -20.84 8.33 -6.05
N PRO A 9 -19.85 9.17 -5.68
CA PRO A 9 -18.59 8.70 -5.13
C PRO A 9 -18.80 8.16 -3.71
N ARG A 10 -18.69 6.84 -3.53
CA ARG A 10 -18.21 6.26 -2.27
C ARG A 10 -16.71 6.09 -2.44
N SER A 11 -15.91 6.62 -1.50
CA SER A 11 -14.45 6.60 -1.54
C SER A 11 -13.84 5.20 -1.73
N ASP A 12 -14.61 4.16 -1.42
CA ASP A 12 -14.16 2.77 -1.35
C ASP A 12 -14.81 1.89 -2.44
N ALA A 13 -15.60 2.47 -3.35
CA ALA A 13 -16.22 1.73 -4.45
C ALA A 13 -15.22 1.55 -5.60
N ALA A 14 -15.22 0.35 -6.19
CA ALA A 14 -14.47 0.06 -7.42
C ALA A 14 -14.86 1.07 -8.51
N ARG A 15 -13.87 1.69 -9.15
CA ARG A 15 -14.08 2.63 -10.24
C ARG A 15 -14.13 1.86 -11.54
N LEU A 16 -15.18 2.06 -12.32
CA LEU A 16 -15.41 1.33 -13.56
C LEU A 16 -15.19 2.21 -14.79
N ARG A 17 -14.88 3.50 -14.61
CA ARG A 17 -14.66 4.45 -15.71
C ARG A 17 -13.57 4.01 -16.69
N GLN A 18 -12.56 3.29 -16.22
CA GLN A 18 -11.48 2.76 -17.08
C GLN A 18 -11.97 1.59 -17.97
N ILE A 19 -13.09 0.98 -17.62
CA ILE A 19 -13.70 -0.17 -18.32
C ILE A 19 -14.90 0.29 -19.17
N TYR A 20 -15.76 1.14 -18.62
CA TYR A 20 -17.02 1.56 -19.25
C TYR A 20 -17.08 3.05 -19.62
N GLY A 21 -15.94 3.75 -19.60
CA GLY A 21 -15.82 5.16 -19.99
C GLY A 21 -16.14 6.16 -18.87
N GLU A 22 -15.77 7.43 -19.09
CA GLU A 22 -15.81 8.54 -18.12
C GLU A 22 -17.17 8.76 -17.44
N ASP A 23 -18.26 8.49 -18.15
CA ASP A 23 -19.62 8.67 -17.64
C ASP A 23 -20.06 7.53 -16.70
N GLU A 24 -19.35 6.39 -16.68
CA GLU A 24 -19.73 5.14 -15.99
C GLU A 24 -21.21 4.75 -16.25
N LYS A 25 -21.68 5.01 -17.48
CA LYS A 25 -23.05 4.73 -17.93
C LYS A 25 -23.02 3.64 -18.98
N LEU A 26 -23.90 2.65 -18.80
CA LEU A 26 -24.19 1.63 -19.79
C LEU A 26 -25.58 1.84 -20.37
N TYR A 27 -25.69 1.73 -21.70
CA TYR A 27 -26.90 1.96 -22.47
C TYR A 27 -27.57 0.65 -22.90
N GLY A 28 -28.91 0.67 -22.91
CA GLY A 28 -29.75 -0.42 -23.42
C GLY A 28 -30.29 -1.38 -22.37
N TYR A 29 -30.02 -1.11 -21.09
CA TYR A 29 -30.49 -1.89 -19.96
C TYR A 29 -31.24 -1.02 -18.94
N LYS A 30 -32.11 -1.64 -18.13
CA LYS A 30 -32.85 -0.98 -17.05
C LYS A 30 -32.22 -1.31 -15.70
N ASP A 31 -31.98 -0.29 -14.87
CA ASP A 31 -31.49 -0.38 -13.47
C ASP A 31 -30.26 -1.30 -13.26
N LEU A 32 -29.09 -0.89 -13.75
CA LEU A 32 -27.83 -1.63 -13.63
C LEU A 32 -27.20 -1.57 -12.24
N ASP A 33 -26.79 -2.73 -11.75
CA ASP A 33 -25.97 -2.96 -10.57
C ASP A 33 -24.80 -3.89 -10.92
N ILE A 34 -23.56 -3.46 -10.65
CA ILE A 34 -22.35 -4.26 -10.86
C ILE A 34 -21.82 -4.60 -9.48
N ASP A 35 -22.09 -5.84 -9.06
CA ASP A 35 -21.61 -6.37 -7.80
C ASP A 35 -20.21 -6.95 -7.97
N VAL A 36 -19.21 -6.15 -7.61
CA VAL A 36 -17.81 -6.57 -7.43
C VAL A 36 -17.61 -6.91 -5.94
N SER A 37 -18.39 -7.83 -5.39
CA SER A 37 -18.22 -8.29 -4.00
C SER A 37 -18.19 -9.82 -3.89
N GLY A 38 -17.49 -10.30 -2.86
CA GLY A 38 -17.42 -11.72 -2.51
C GLY A 38 -18.51 -12.20 -1.55
N SER A 39 -19.47 -11.35 -1.17
CA SER A 39 -20.49 -11.68 -0.17
C SER A 39 -21.79 -12.18 -0.80
N HIS A 40 -22.45 -13.13 -0.12
CA HIS A 40 -23.69 -13.77 -0.54
C HIS A 40 -24.97 -12.97 -0.17
N ASP A 41 -24.84 -11.85 0.52
CA ASP A 41 -25.98 -11.09 1.04
C ASP A 41 -26.56 -10.15 -0.01
N TYR A 42 -27.59 -10.63 -0.70
CA TYR A 42 -28.40 -9.83 -1.62
C TYR A 42 -29.37 -8.94 -0.84
N PRO A 43 -29.38 -7.61 -1.06
CA PRO A 43 -30.59 -6.86 -0.82
C PRO A 43 -31.64 -7.32 -1.86
N LEU A 44 -32.84 -7.69 -1.39
CA LEU A 44 -34.01 -7.93 -2.22
C LEU A 44 -34.33 -6.66 -3.05
N LEU A 45 -33.72 -6.53 -4.23
CA LEU A 45 -33.94 -5.41 -5.15
C LEU A 45 -34.80 -5.83 -6.35
N ALA A 46 -35.48 -4.83 -6.90
CA ALA A 46 -36.66 -4.95 -7.75
C ALA A 46 -36.43 -5.79 -9.03
N PRO A 47 -37.47 -6.48 -9.55
CA PRO A 47 -37.41 -7.37 -10.72
C PRO A 47 -37.14 -6.68 -12.09
N SER A 48 -36.56 -5.48 -12.09
CA SER A 48 -36.32 -4.63 -13.27
C SER A 48 -34.85 -4.28 -13.51
N SER A 49 -33.91 -4.95 -12.85
CA SER A 49 -32.48 -4.61 -12.86
C SER A 49 -31.62 -5.51 -13.76
N ILE A 50 -30.49 -4.98 -14.24
CA ILE A 50 -29.34 -5.78 -14.73
C ILE A 50 -28.34 -5.92 -13.59
N PHE A 51 -27.86 -7.14 -13.37
CA PHE A 51 -26.97 -7.54 -12.30
C PHE A 51 -25.72 -8.19 -12.90
N THR A 52 -24.58 -7.50 -12.86
CA THR A 52 -23.29 -8.06 -13.25
C THR A 52 -22.54 -8.51 -12.01
N GLN A 53 -22.33 -9.81 -11.87
CA GLN A 53 -21.55 -10.41 -10.79
C GLN A 53 -20.14 -10.66 -11.26
N LEU A 54 -19.16 -10.00 -10.63
CA LEU A 54 -17.74 -10.34 -10.80
C LEU A 54 -17.18 -10.80 -9.45
N ARG A 55 -16.92 -12.11 -9.34
CA ARG A 55 -16.40 -12.74 -8.12
C ARG A 55 -15.03 -13.36 -8.37
N PHE A 56 -14.25 -13.51 -7.30
CA PHE A 56 -12.91 -14.08 -7.33
C PHE A 56 -12.79 -15.18 -6.28
N SER A 57 -12.10 -16.28 -6.61
CA SER A 57 -11.57 -17.15 -5.55
C SER A 57 -10.57 -16.35 -4.73
N SER A 58 -10.62 -16.44 -3.40
CA SER A 58 -9.79 -15.58 -2.56
C SER A 58 -8.30 -15.88 -2.67
N GLY A 59 -7.92 -17.10 -3.06
CA GLY A 59 -6.52 -17.51 -3.20
C GLY A 59 -6.00 -17.25 -4.60
N SER A 60 -6.39 -18.09 -5.56
CA SER A 60 -5.86 -18.01 -6.93
C SER A 60 -6.43 -16.87 -7.76
N LEU A 61 -7.45 -16.15 -7.30
CA LEU A 61 -8.15 -15.06 -8.01
C LEU A 61 -8.85 -15.51 -9.30
N VAL A 62 -9.17 -16.79 -9.43
CA VAL A 62 -9.97 -17.29 -10.57
C VAL A 62 -11.34 -16.63 -10.54
N GLN A 63 -11.77 -16.14 -11.70
CA GLN A 63 -12.94 -15.29 -11.81
C GLN A 63 -14.22 -16.08 -12.10
N TYR A 64 -15.33 -15.57 -11.57
CA TYR A 64 -16.68 -15.86 -12.01
C TYR A 64 -17.30 -14.57 -12.51
N LEU A 65 -17.86 -14.61 -13.72
CA LEU A 65 -18.57 -13.50 -14.35
C LEU A 65 -19.95 -13.98 -14.80
N ASN A 66 -20.99 -13.32 -14.30
CA ASN A 66 -22.37 -13.59 -14.69
C ASN A 66 -23.14 -12.28 -14.86
N VAL A 67 -23.67 -12.05 -16.06
CA VAL A 67 -24.50 -10.88 -16.37
C VAL A 67 -25.96 -11.33 -16.48
N ARG A 68 -26.81 -10.86 -15.58
CA ARG A 68 -28.26 -11.12 -15.57
C ARG A 68 -28.99 -9.84 -15.88
N TYR A 69 -30.06 -9.86 -16.66
CA TYR A 69 -30.91 -8.70 -16.89
C TYR A 69 -32.38 -9.09 -16.92
N SER A 70 -33.23 -8.20 -16.43
CA SER A 70 -34.69 -8.38 -16.46
C SER A 70 -35.29 -8.14 -17.84
N ASP A 71 -34.75 -7.16 -18.58
CA ASP A 71 -35.21 -6.76 -19.91
C ASP A 71 -34.05 -6.09 -20.68
N LYS A 72 -33.98 -6.30 -21.99
CA LYS A 72 -32.91 -5.80 -22.88
C LYS A 72 -33.55 -5.24 -24.15
N LEU A 73 -33.13 -4.06 -24.57
CA LEU A 73 -33.56 -3.51 -25.87
C LEU A 73 -33.24 -4.51 -26.99
N GLY A 74 -34.16 -4.65 -27.95
CA GLY A 74 -33.96 -5.47 -29.15
C GLY A 74 -32.66 -5.09 -29.85
N SER A 75 -31.90 -6.09 -30.29
CA SER A 75 -30.53 -5.95 -30.80
C SER A 75 -30.42 -4.82 -31.83
N SER A 76 -29.81 -3.72 -31.44
CA SER A 76 -29.36 -2.63 -32.30
C SER A 76 -27.89 -2.36 -31.98
N SER A 77 -27.15 -1.70 -32.88
CA SER A 77 -25.75 -1.31 -32.69
C SER A 77 -25.52 -0.32 -31.54
N THR A 78 -26.57 0.05 -30.80
CA THR A 78 -26.50 1.02 -29.70
C THR A 78 -26.53 0.39 -28.31
N VAL A 79 -26.81 -0.92 -28.18
CA VAL A 79 -26.87 -1.60 -26.87
C VAL A 79 -25.48 -2.09 -26.48
N ASP A 80 -25.02 -1.72 -25.28
CA ASP A 80 -23.66 -2.06 -24.84
C ASP A 80 -23.50 -3.55 -24.54
N ASP A 81 -22.33 -4.11 -24.86
CA ASP A 81 -21.97 -5.47 -24.49
C ASP A 81 -21.21 -5.47 -23.16
N VAL A 82 -21.95 -5.53 -22.06
CA VAL A 82 -21.39 -5.45 -20.69
C VAL A 82 -20.42 -6.59 -20.40
N GLU A 83 -20.78 -7.80 -20.82
CA GLU A 83 -19.97 -9.00 -20.61
C GLU A 83 -18.74 -8.99 -21.52
N GLY A 84 -18.94 -8.71 -22.82
CA GLY A 84 -17.85 -8.62 -23.80
C GLY A 84 -16.80 -7.59 -23.37
N THR A 85 -17.24 -6.38 -23.02
CA THR A 85 -16.36 -5.30 -22.57
C THR A 85 -15.56 -5.70 -21.33
N LEU A 86 -16.20 -6.28 -20.30
CA LEU A 86 -15.48 -6.69 -19.08
C LEU A 86 -14.54 -7.88 -19.34
N SER A 87 -14.93 -8.78 -20.24
CA SER A 87 -14.14 -9.96 -20.59
C SER A 87 -12.80 -9.61 -21.25
N ASP A 88 -12.69 -8.44 -21.89
CA ASP A 88 -11.42 -7.94 -22.44
C ASP A 88 -10.40 -7.57 -21.35
N PHE A 89 -10.87 -7.35 -20.12
CA PHE A 89 -10.03 -6.96 -18.98
C PHE A 89 -9.73 -8.11 -18.01
N ILE A 90 -10.31 -9.29 -18.19
CA ILE A 90 -10.04 -10.47 -17.36
C ILE A 90 -9.50 -11.63 -18.20
N PRO A 91 -8.73 -12.56 -17.61
CA PRO A 91 -8.24 -13.71 -18.36
C PRO A 91 -9.38 -14.59 -18.90
N PRO A 92 -9.20 -15.23 -20.06
CA PRO A 92 -10.18 -16.18 -20.57
C PRO A 92 -10.32 -17.39 -19.62
N GLY A 93 -11.45 -18.09 -19.71
CA GLY A 93 -11.71 -19.30 -18.91
C GLY A 93 -12.34 -19.04 -17.54
N TYR A 94 -12.88 -17.85 -17.30
CA TYR A 94 -13.69 -17.55 -16.12
C TYR A 94 -14.98 -18.38 -16.06
N PHE A 95 -15.46 -18.65 -14.85
CA PHE A 95 -16.70 -19.39 -14.64
C PHE A 95 -17.91 -18.53 -14.96
N LYS A 96 -18.93 -19.14 -15.59
CA LYS A 96 -20.27 -18.56 -15.75
C LYS A 96 -21.34 -19.29 -14.94
N ASP A 97 -21.00 -20.48 -14.46
CA ASP A 97 -21.84 -21.36 -13.66
C ASP A 97 -21.42 -21.27 -12.19
N GLU A 98 -22.37 -20.89 -11.34
CA GLU A 98 -22.11 -20.61 -9.93
C GLU A 98 -21.78 -21.87 -9.15
N GLN A 99 -22.43 -23.01 -9.43
CA GLN A 99 -22.14 -24.25 -8.71
C GLN A 99 -20.74 -24.77 -9.02
N LYS A 100 -20.31 -24.70 -10.28
CA LYS A 100 -18.94 -25.07 -10.69
C LYS A 100 -17.90 -24.14 -10.07
N PHE A 101 -18.19 -22.83 -10.00
CA PHE A 101 -17.30 -21.89 -9.34
C PHE A 101 -17.16 -22.18 -7.84
N LEU A 102 -18.26 -22.45 -7.13
CA LEU A 102 -18.22 -22.79 -5.71
C LEU A 102 -17.47 -24.11 -5.44
N ALA A 103 -17.66 -25.11 -6.30
CA ALA A 103 -16.90 -26.36 -6.22
C ALA A 103 -15.39 -26.12 -6.42
N PHE A 104 -15.02 -25.25 -7.37
CA PHE A 104 -13.64 -24.85 -7.58
C PHE A 104 -13.07 -24.09 -6.38
N VAL A 105 -13.83 -23.18 -5.76
CA VAL A 105 -13.38 -22.44 -4.57
C VAL A 105 -13.00 -23.36 -3.41
N GLU A 106 -13.77 -24.43 -3.18
CA GLU A 106 -13.44 -25.44 -2.16
C GLU A 106 -12.12 -26.17 -2.47
N GLU A 107 -11.89 -26.54 -3.73
CA GLU A 107 -10.63 -27.15 -4.18
C GLU A 107 -9.45 -26.17 -4.09
N ASP A 108 -9.64 -24.93 -4.55
CA ASP A 108 -8.65 -23.85 -4.53
C ASP A 108 -8.19 -23.54 -3.10
N SER A 109 -9.13 -23.60 -2.13
CA SER A 109 -8.86 -23.33 -0.72
C SER A 109 -7.76 -24.22 -0.13
N THR A 110 -7.59 -25.44 -0.67
CA THR A 110 -6.56 -26.38 -0.22
C THR A 110 -5.34 -26.38 -1.13
N ASN A 111 -5.55 -26.24 -2.45
CA ASN A 111 -4.52 -26.47 -3.46
C ASN A 111 -3.70 -25.23 -3.79
N PHE A 112 -4.29 -24.04 -3.70
CA PHE A 112 -3.56 -22.81 -4.01
C PHE A 112 -2.46 -22.55 -2.98
N LYS A 113 -1.30 -22.13 -3.47
CA LYS A 113 -0.14 -21.70 -2.68
C LYS A 113 0.51 -20.47 -3.35
N PRO A 114 0.98 -19.48 -2.58
CA PRO A 114 1.68 -18.33 -3.14
C PRO A 114 2.93 -18.75 -3.91
N SER A 115 3.11 -18.16 -5.08
CA SER A 115 4.35 -18.29 -5.86
C SER A 115 5.38 -17.25 -5.43
N GLY A 116 6.67 -17.58 -5.58
CA GLY A 116 7.77 -16.66 -5.32
C GLY A 116 8.50 -16.91 -3.99
N GLN A 117 9.38 -15.98 -3.64
CA GLN A 117 10.20 -16.04 -2.43
C GLN A 117 9.48 -15.32 -1.28
N LEU A 118 9.29 -15.99 -0.14
CA LEU A 118 8.83 -15.33 1.09
C LEU A 118 9.87 -14.30 1.55
N ILE A 119 9.50 -13.02 1.61
CA ILE A 119 10.40 -11.92 2.03
C ILE A 119 10.00 -11.29 3.37
N HIS A 120 8.77 -11.49 3.83
CA HIS A 120 8.31 -10.97 5.12
C HIS A 120 7.11 -11.77 5.64
N SER A 121 6.97 -11.85 6.96
CA SER A 121 5.80 -12.43 7.64
C SER A 121 5.50 -11.65 8.92
N TYR A 122 4.23 -11.48 9.24
CA TYR A 122 3.76 -10.88 10.49
C TYR A 122 2.44 -11.51 10.96
N THR A 123 2.22 -11.49 12.27
CA THR A 123 1.06 -12.11 12.91
C THR A 123 0.16 -11.05 13.56
N ARG A 124 -1.14 -11.32 13.62
CA ARG A 124 -2.15 -10.51 14.32
C ARG A 124 -3.09 -11.38 15.12
N SER A 125 -3.68 -10.82 16.17
CA SER A 125 -4.77 -11.50 16.89
C SER A 125 -6.04 -11.52 16.04
N ALA A 126 -6.77 -12.63 16.09
CA ALA A 126 -8.05 -12.78 15.44
C ALA A 126 -9.09 -11.79 16.00
N PRO A 127 -10.03 -11.29 15.18
CA PRO A 127 -11.03 -10.30 15.59
C PRO A 127 -11.92 -10.75 16.77
N SER A 128 -12.10 -12.05 16.97
CA SER A 128 -12.97 -12.63 18.01
C SER A 128 -12.47 -12.41 19.45
N SER A 129 -11.18 -12.13 19.64
CA SER A 129 -10.60 -11.92 20.98
C SER A 129 -10.72 -10.47 21.47
N ALA A 130 -11.29 -9.56 20.67
CA ALA A 130 -11.40 -8.13 20.99
C ALA A 130 -12.62 -7.75 21.85
N ASN A 131 -13.54 -8.68 22.15
CA ASN A 131 -14.72 -8.40 22.99
C ASN A 131 -14.47 -8.50 24.51
N GLY A 132 -13.22 -8.67 24.93
CA GLY A 132 -12.82 -8.47 26.33
C GLY A 132 -12.72 -6.98 26.66
N LYS A 133 -13.60 -6.48 27.53
CA LYS A 133 -13.56 -5.12 28.10
C LYS A 133 -12.16 -4.72 28.57
N GLY A 134 -11.43 -3.97 27.74
CA GLY A 134 -10.13 -3.38 28.06
C GLY A 134 -10.04 -1.95 27.54
N LYS A 135 -10.25 -0.97 28.44
CA LYS A 135 -10.00 0.46 28.20
C LYS A 135 -8.51 0.67 27.87
N GLY A 136 -8.24 1.15 26.65
CA GLY A 136 -7.12 2.02 26.27
C GLY A 136 -5.69 1.59 26.60
N LYS A 137 -4.90 1.31 25.56
CA LYS A 137 -3.53 1.85 25.41
C LYS A 137 -3.10 1.70 23.95
N GLY A 138 -2.77 2.83 23.33
CA GLY A 138 -2.15 2.85 22.02
C GLY A 138 -0.79 2.14 22.04
N ALA A 139 -0.42 1.59 20.88
CA ALA A 139 0.93 1.24 20.46
C ALA A 139 1.90 0.93 21.61
N ALA A 140 1.86 -0.29 22.12
CA ALA A 140 2.91 -0.83 22.97
C ALA A 140 3.23 -2.24 22.49
N ASP A 141 4.43 -2.34 21.92
CA ASP A 141 5.32 -3.47 21.80
C ASP A 141 4.78 -4.83 21.33
N SER A 142 5.43 -5.29 20.27
CA SER A 142 5.34 -6.59 19.65
C SER A 142 5.77 -7.69 20.63
N GLN A 143 4.91 -8.09 21.55
CA GLN A 143 4.96 -9.50 21.97
C GLN A 143 4.61 -10.30 20.72
N ALA A 144 5.60 -11.01 20.18
CA ALA A 144 5.42 -11.90 19.05
C ALA A 144 4.30 -12.89 19.41
N LEU A 145 3.12 -12.67 18.84
CA LEU A 145 2.04 -13.64 18.90
C LEU A 145 2.58 -14.92 18.27
N ASP A 146 2.48 -16.03 19.00
CA ASP A 146 2.88 -17.33 18.49
C ASP A 146 2.06 -17.61 17.22
N SER A 147 2.75 -17.77 16.09
CA SER A 147 2.13 -18.09 14.80
C SER A 147 1.41 -19.45 14.83
N GLU A 148 1.70 -20.26 15.85
CA GLU A 148 1.03 -21.54 16.10
C GLU A 148 -0.25 -21.43 16.94
N SER A 149 -0.53 -20.28 17.54
CA SER A 149 -1.77 -20.09 18.31
C SER A 149 -3.03 -20.13 17.41
N GLU A 150 -4.12 -20.70 17.91
CA GLU A 150 -5.40 -20.79 17.16
C GLU A 150 -6.01 -19.41 16.87
N ASP A 151 -5.68 -18.41 17.70
CA ASP A 151 -6.13 -17.02 17.59
C ASP A 151 -5.18 -16.15 16.77
N ALA A 152 -4.13 -16.72 16.16
CA ALA A 152 -3.20 -15.98 15.30
C ALA A 152 -3.64 -16.02 13.83
N VAL A 153 -3.72 -14.83 13.23
CA VAL A 153 -3.82 -14.65 11.78
C VAL A 153 -2.44 -14.27 11.26
N VAL A 154 -1.87 -15.11 10.39
CA VAL A 154 -0.55 -14.91 9.80
C VAL A 154 -0.69 -14.24 8.45
N PHE A 155 0.19 -13.30 8.15
CA PHE A 155 0.26 -12.62 6.87
C PHE A 155 1.67 -12.77 6.31
N GLU A 156 1.77 -13.06 5.01
CA GLU A 156 3.02 -13.39 4.34
C GLU A 156 3.16 -12.53 3.06
N VAL A 157 4.35 -11.95 2.84
CA VAL A 157 4.69 -11.19 1.63
C VAL A 157 5.67 -11.99 0.79
N TYR A 158 5.30 -12.22 -0.47
CA TYR A 158 6.09 -12.96 -1.43
C TYR A 158 6.62 -12.05 -2.54
N HIS A 159 7.92 -12.14 -2.82
CA HIS A 159 8.56 -11.52 -3.97
C HIS A 159 8.52 -12.46 -5.18
N ALA A 160 8.14 -11.93 -6.34
CA ALA A 160 8.07 -12.68 -7.59
C ALA A 160 8.54 -11.83 -8.77
N THR A 161 8.85 -12.51 -9.87
CA THR A 161 9.19 -11.90 -11.17
C THR A 161 8.45 -12.66 -12.28
N TRP A 162 8.57 -12.21 -13.52
CA TRP A 162 8.07 -12.99 -14.66
C TRP A 162 8.69 -14.37 -14.84
N ASN A 163 9.88 -14.60 -14.26
CA ASN A 163 10.54 -15.91 -14.27
C ASN A 163 10.01 -16.84 -13.16
N THR A 164 9.16 -16.35 -12.26
CA THR A 164 8.54 -17.16 -11.23
C THR A 164 7.47 -18.07 -11.86
N PRO A 165 7.56 -19.40 -11.72
CA PRO A 165 6.61 -20.32 -12.35
C PRO A 165 5.14 -20.03 -12.00
N GLY A 166 4.29 -19.96 -13.01
CA GLY A 166 2.85 -19.70 -12.89
C GLY A 166 2.47 -18.27 -12.48
N PHE A 167 3.45 -17.37 -12.32
CA PHE A 167 3.20 -16.02 -11.82
C PHE A 167 2.59 -15.10 -12.89
N LYS A 168 2.94 -15.26 -14.17
CA LYS A 168 2.32 -14.49 -15.27
C LYS A 168 0.81 -14.69 -15.30
N GLU A 169 0.35 -15.94 -15.25
CA GLU A 169 -1.07 -16.27 -15.23
C GLU A 169 -1.78 -15.71 -13.99
N TYR A 170 -1.10 -15.73 -12.85
CA TYR A 170 -1.62 -15.15 -11.61
C TYR A 170 -1.69 -13.62 -11.68
N HIS A 171 -0.67 -12.96 -12.23
CA HIS A 171 -0.66 -11.50 -12.46
C HIS A 171 -1.81 -11.05 -13.35
N ARG A 172 -2.05 -11.78 -14.45
CA ARG A 172 -3.18 -11.49 -15.34
C ARG A 172 -4.53 -11.52 -14.63
N ARG A 173 -4.67 -12.28 -13.54
CA ARG A 173 -5.89 -12.30 -12.71
C ARG A 173 -5.97 -11.16 -11.69
N MET A 174 -4.82 -10.68 -11.17
CA MET A 174 -4.79 -9.61 -10.17
C MET A 174 -4.80 -8.20 -10.78
N GLN A 175 -4.31 -8.01 -12.01
CA GLN A 175 -4.08 -6.69 -12.60
C GLN A 175 -5.37 -5.86 -12.76
N LEU A 176 -6.55 -6.49 -12.85
CA LEU A 176 -7.83 -5.78 -12.90
C LEU A 176 -8.00 -4.82 -11.72
N PHE A 177 -7.49 -5.18 -10.54
CA PHE A 177 -7.57 -4.33 -9.36
C PHE A 177 -6.85 -2.98 -9.53
N ILE A 178 -5.90 -2.88 -10.46
CA ILE A 178 -5.26 -1.61 -10.81
C ILE A 178 -6.25 -0.67 -11.49
N LEU A 179 -7.02 -1.19 -12.46
CA LEU A 179 -8.02 -0.38 -13.15
C LEU A 179 -9.16 0.05 -12.21
N LEU A 180 -9.52 -0.83 -11.27
CA LEU A 180 -10.60 -0.58 -10.31
C LEU A 180 -10.24 0.40 -9.21
N TYR A 181 -8.98 0.42 -8.75
CA TYR A 181 -8.61 1.13 -7.53
C TYR A 181 -7.49 2.17 -7.68
N ILE A 182 -6.79 2.20 -8.82
CA ILE A 182 -5.73 3.19 -9.08
C ILE A 182 -6.17 4.09 -10.24
N GLU A 183 -6.40 5.36 -9.91
CA GLU A 183 -6.68 6.40 -10.90
C GLU A 183 -5.51 6.59 -11.85
N GLY A 184 -5.76 6.43 -13.15
CA GLY A 184 -4.71 6.51 -14.18
C GLY A 184 -3.82 5.26 -14.27
N GLY A 185 -4.15 4.19 -13.54
CA GLY A 185 -3.49 2.91 -13.67
C GLY A 185 -3.71 2.28 -15.05
N SER A 186 -2.76 1.48 -15.50
CA SER A 186 -2.86 0.70 -16.74
C SER A 186 -2.27 -0.67 -16.54
N TYR A 187 -2.60 -1.62 -17.42
CA TYR A 187 -1.86 -2.88 -17.48
C TYR A 187 -0.42 -2.63 -17.91
N ILE A 188 0.48 -3.46 -17.40
CA ILE A 188 1.92 -3.42 -17.68
C ILE A 188 2.27 -4.44 -18.75
N ASN A 189 3.36 -4.20 -19.48
CA ASN A 189 3.87 -5.15 -20.46
C ASN A 189 4.62 -6.29 -19.74
N GLU A 190 4.17 -7.53 -19.92
CA GLU A 190 4.74 -8.71 -19.26
C GLU A 190 5.79 -9.46 -20.11
N ASP A 191 6.05 -9.01 -21.34
CA ASP A 191 6.97 -9.67 -22.29
C ASP A 191 8.30 -8.92 -22.44
N GLU A 192 8.31 -7.60 -22.31
CA GLU A 192 9.49 -6.77 -22.57
C GLU A 192 10.17 -6.26 -21.30
N ASP A 193 9.39 -6.07 -20.24
CA ASP A 193 9.82 -5.33 -19.06
C ASP A 193 10.20 -6.23 -17.88
N PRO A 194 11.31 -5.94 -17.18
CA PRO A 194 11.78 -6.73 -16.03
C PRO A 194 11.03 -6.41 -14.73
N TRP A 195 9.70 -6.46 -14.75
CA TRP A 195 8.88 -6.16 -13.56
C TRP A 195 9.13 -7.15 -12.43
N GLU A 196 9.20 -6.61 -11.21
CA GLU A 196 9.20 -7.34 -9.96
C GLU A 196 7.89 -7.07 -9.20
N PHE A 197 7.52 -8.00 -8.31
CA PHE A 197 6.26 -7.95 -7.60
C PHE A 197 6.44 -8.32 -6.14
N ALA A 198 5.71 -7.62 -5.26
CA ALA A 198 5.54 -8.01 -3.87
C ALA A 198 4.06 -8.26 -3.60
N VAL A 199 3.69 -9.48 -3.26
CA VAL A 199 2.30 -9.92 -3.08
C VAL A 199 2.04 -10.29 -1.63
N LEU A 200 1.03 -9.68 -1.02
CA LEU A 200 0.63 -9.91 0.35
C LEU A 200 -0.54 -10.90 0.42
N PHE A 201 -0.40 -11.91 1.27
CA PHE A 201 -1.43 -12.90 1.55
C PHE A 201 -1.76 -12.95 3.04
N GLU A 202 -3.01 -13.25 3.35
CA GLU A 202 -3.46 -13.76 4.64
C GLU A 202 -3.44 -15.29 4.58
N LYS A 203 -2.80 -15.92 5.58
CA LYS A 203 -2.70 -17.37 5.73
C LYS A 203 -3.59 -17.81 6.89
N ARG A 204 -4.58 -18.65 6.60
CA ARG A 204 -5.50 -19.20 7.61
C ARG A 204 -5.33 -20.71 7.72
N LYS A 205 -5.22 -21.21 8.94
CA LYS A 205 -5.30 -22.64 9.23
C LYS A 205 -6.77 -23.08 9.21
N ARG A 206 -7.09 -24.19 8.54
CA ARG A 206 -8.46 -24.71 8.51
C ARG A 206 -8.78 -25.42 9.83
N LYS A 207 -9.95 -25.11 10.41
CA LYS A 207 -10.43 -25.79 11.63
C LYS A 207 -10.58 -27.29 11.34
N GLY A 208 -10.00 -28.13 12.21
CA GLY A 208 -10.02 -29.59 12.09
C GLY A 208 -8.96 -30.19 11.15
N THR A 209 -8.26 -29.39 10.34
CA THR A 209 -7.14 -29.84 9.48
C THR A 209 -5.98 -28.83 9.56
N PRO A 210 -5.30 -28.71 10.72
CA PRO A 210 -4.33 -27.64 10.98
C PRO A 210 -3.11 -27.66 10.04
N ASN A 211 -2.79 -28.81 9.43
CA ASN A 211 -1.71 -28.96 8.45
C ASN A 211 -2.06 -28.39 7.07
N VAL A 212 -3.32 -27.98 6.84
CA VAL A 212 -3.78 -27.39 5.59
C VAL A 212 -4.08 -25.92 5.82
N ALA A 213 -3.25 -25.06 5.21
CA ALA A 213 -3.43 -23.62 5.22
C ALA A 213 -4.05 -23.14 3.90
N SER A 214 -5.09 -22.32 4.02
CA SER A 214 -5.64 -21.53 2.93
C SER A 214 -4.96 -20.17 2.86
N TYR A 215 -4.80 -19.67 1.64
CA TYR A 215 -4.19 -18.38 1.36
C TYR A 215 -5.21 -17.46 0.72
N HIS A 216 -5.29 -16.23 1.20
CA HIS A 216 -6.21 -15.21 0.72
C HIS A 216 -5.41 -13.99 0.28
N PHE A 217 -5.60 -13.56 -0.96
CA PHE A 217 -4.95 -12.40 -1.54
C PHE A 217 -5.43 -11.13 -0.85
N VAL A 218 -4.47 -10.34 -0.36
CA VAL A 218 -4.74 -9.09 0.36
C VAL A 218 -4.44 -7.88 -0.52
N GLY A 219 -3.42 -7.97 -1.36
CA GLY A 219 -2.96 -6.88 -2.21
C GLY A 219 -1.57 -7.14 -2.76
N TYR A 220 -1.09 -6.25 -3.62
CA TYR A 220 0.25 -6.35 -4.19
C TYR A 220 0.83 -5.00 -4.57
N SER A 221 2.11 -5.02 -4.93
CA SER A 221 2.77 -3.91 -5.59
C SER A 221 3.64 -4.40 -6.75
N SER A 222 3.69 -3.63 -7.83
CA SER A 222 4.64 -3.81 -8.94
C SER A 222 5.80 -2.83 -8.81
N LEU A 223 6.99 -3.29 -9.19
CA LEU A 223 8.25 -2.56 -9.07
C LEU A 223 9.04 -2.66 -10.37
N TYR A 224 9.54 -1.52 -10.85
CA TYR A 224 10.34 -1.45 -12.06
C TYR A 224 11.81 -1.15 -11.74
N PRO A 225 12.77 -1.99 -12.18
CA PRO A 225 14.19 -1.74 -11.98
C PRO A 225 14.76 -0.85 -13.09
N PHE A 226 14.89 0.46 -12.84
CA PHE A 226 15.57 1.37 -13.76
C PHE A 226 17.09 1.26 -13.64
N TYR A 227 17.78 1.31 -14.79
CA TYR A 227 19.23 1.46 -14.80
C TYR A 227 19.64 2.75 -14.06
N PHE A 228 20.62 2.61 -13.17
CA PHE A 228 21.20 3.71 -12.40
C PHE A 228 22.71 3.67 -12.55
N PHE A 229 23.26 4.64 -13.28
CA PHE A 229 24.69 4.72 -13.59
C PHE A 229 25.56 4.69 -12.32
N PRO A 230 26.73 4.02 -12.33
CA PRO A 230 27.29 3.24 -13.45
C PRO A 230 26.77 1.81 -13.56
N GLU A 231 26.44 1.15 -12.44
CA GLU A 231 26.12 -0.29 -12.40
C GLU A 231 25.16 -0.63 -11.24
N LYS A 232 24.17 0.23 -11.00
CA LYS A 232 23.17 0.03 -9.96
C LYS A 232 21.76 0.06 -10.56
N THR A 233 20.80 -0.23 -9.70
CA THR A 233 19.37 -0.17 -10.03
C THR A 233 18.68 0.87 -9.16
N ARG A 234 17.84 1.72 -9.76
CA ARG A 234 16.80 2.47 -9.05
C ARG A 234 15.52 1.65 -9.14
N LEU A 235 15.08 1.10 -8.03
CA LEU A 235 13.81 0.40 -7.99
C LEU A 235 12.68 1.44 -7.87
N ARG A 236 11.70 1.41 -8.75
CA ARG A 236 10.54 2.30 -8.72
C ARG A 236 9.29 1.49 -8.44
N LEU A 237 8.68 1.75 -7.29
CA LEU A 237 7.36 1.24 -6.95
C LEU A 237 6.33 1.95 -7.85
N SER A 238 5.60 1.19 -8.66
CA SER A 238 4.69 1.73 -9.68
C SER A 238 3.24 1.61 -9.24
N GLN A 239 2.73 0.37 -9.13
CA GLN A 239 1.36 0.12 -8.68
C GLN A 239 1.38 -0.39 -7.25
N PHE A 240 0.44 0.06 -6.41
CA PHE A 240 0.30 -0.40 -5.03
C PHE A 240 -1.16 -0.45 -4.63
N VAL A 241 -1.65 -1.65 -4.34
CA VAL A 241 -3.05 -1.86 -4.00
C VAL A 241 -3.19 -2.79 -2.81
N ILE A 242 -4.09 -2.43 -1.89
CA ILE A 242 -4.63 -3.30 -0.84
C ILE A 242 -6.12 -3.39 -1.11
N LEU A 243 -6.68 -4.61 -1.16
CA LEU A 243 -8.10 -4.79 -1.44
C LEU A 243 -8.95 -4.16 -0.32
N PRO A 244 -10.13 -3.59 -0.66
CA PRO A 244 -10.95 -2.85 0.30
C PRO A 244 -11.23 -3.56 1.64
N PRO A 245 -11.51 -4.89 1.69
CA PRO A 245 -11.72 -5.59 2.96
C PRO A 245 -10.53 -5.57 3.92
N TYR A 246 -9.34 -5.26 3.42
CA TYR A 246 -8.08 -5.22 4.17
C TYR A 246 -7.51 -3.80 4.33
N GLN A 247 -8.21 -2.77 3.85
CA GLN A 247 -7.77 -1.40 4.01
C GLN A 247 -7.96 -0.91 5.47
N HIS A 248 -7.28 0.20 5.80
CA HIS A 248 -7.29 0.83 7.13
C HIS A 248 -6.86 -0.04 8.31
N GLN A 249 -6.35 -1.24 8.05
CA GLN A 249 -5.88 -2.17 9.06
C GLN A 249 -4.35 -2.14 9.19
N GLY A 250 -3.61 -1.35 8.39
CA GLY A 250 -2.15 -1.28 8.44
C GLY A 250 -1.41 -2.29 7.54
N HIS A 251 -2.14 -3.08 6.74
CA HIS A 251 -1.57 -3.99 5.76
C HIS A 251 -0.72 -3.27 4.70
N GLY A 252 -1.12 -2.06 4.29
CA GLY A 252 -0.31 -1.21 3.41
C GLY A 252 1.06 -0.86 4.00
N SER A 253 1.13 -0.47 5.28
CA SER A 253 2.42 -0.19 5.94
C SER A 253 3.30 -1.44 6.00
N ASN A 254 2.73 -2.61 6.31
CA ASN A 254 3.48 -3.85 6.35
C ASN A 254 4.02 -4.26 4.97
N LEU A 255 3.21 -4.12 3.91
CA LEU A 255 3.66 -4.39 2.55
C LEU A 255 4.76 -3.40 2.11
N TYR A 256 4.59 -2.11 2.37
CA TYR A 256 5.62 -1.10 2.09
C TYR A 256 6.93 -1.38 2.83
N ASN A 257 6.86 -1.67 4.13
CA ASN A 257 8.05 -1.98 4.92
C ASN A 257 8.73 -3.28 4.46
N ALA A 258 7.97 -4.30 4.04
CA ALA A 258 8.52 -5.53 3.46
C ALA A 258 9.31 -5.23 2.18
N ILE A 259 8.73 -4.44 1.28
CA ILE A 259 9.38 -3.98 0.03
C ILE A 259 10.65 -3.18 0.34
N TYR A 260 10.56 -2.24 1.29
CA TYR A 260 11.68 -1.37 1.64
C TYR A 260 12.82 -2.17 2.28
N ASN A 261 12.52 -3.09 3.20
CA ASN A 261 13.52 -3.96 3.81
C ASN A 261 14.16 -4.92 2.79
N HIS A 262 13.36 -5.46 1.87
CA HIS A 262 13.90 -6.22 0.73
C HIS A 262 14.82 -5.34 -0.11
N THR A 263 14.43 -4.09 -0.40
CA THR A 263 15.28 -3.15 -1.14
C THR A 263 16.59 -2.86 -0.42
N LEU A 264 16.56 -2.66 0.90
CA LEU A 264 17.74 -2.43 1.72
C LEU A 264 18.72 -3.61 1.70
N SER A 265 18.23 -4.85 1.71
CA SER A 265 19.09 -6.04 1.71
C SER A 265 19.82 -6.27 0.38
N GLN A 266 19.35 -5.68 -0.72
CA GLN A 266 19.89 -5.92 -2.08
C GLN A 266 21.03 -4.96 -2.45
N PRO A 267 22.31 -5.40 -2.51
CA PRO A 267 23.45 -4.49 -2.69
C PRO A 267 23.50 -3.79 -4.06
N ASN A 268 22.82 -4.33 -5.08
CA ASN A 268 22.71 -3.74 -6.42
C ASN A 268 21.71 -2.58 -6.49
N ILE A 269 20.79 -2.46 -5.54
CA ILE A 269 19.81 -1.36 -5.53
C ILE A 269 20.41 -0.12 -4.87
N ALA A 270 20.39 1.01 -5.58
CA ALA A 270 20.85 2.30 -5.11
C ALA A 270 19.77 3.06 -4.33
N GLU A 271 18.52 3.02 -4.80
CA GLU A 271 17.42 3.73 -4.15
C GLU A 271 16.05 3.18 -4.53
N LEU A 272 15.09 3.37 -3.61
CA LEU A 272 13.66 3.14 -3.82
C LEU A 272 12.95 4.48 -4.12
N THR A 273 12.29 4.52 -5.27
CA THR A 273 11.46 5.63 -5.74
C THR A 273 10.01 5.18 -5.92
N VAL A 274 9.10 6.13 -6.10
CA VAL A 274 7.67 5.85 -6.30
C VAL A 274 7.23 6.64 -7.52
N GLU A 275 6.45 6.01 -8.38
CA GLU A 275 5.81 6.61 -9.54
C GLU A 275 4.53 7.32 -9.12
N ASP A 276 4.43 8.61 -9.44
CA ASP A 276 3.24 9.46 -9.29
C ASP A 276 2.31 9.08 -8.12
N PRO A 277 2.82 9.13 -6.86
CA PRO A 277 2.08 8.63 -5.71
C PRO A 277 0.80 9.44 -5.46
N ALA A 278 -0.30 8.74 -5.23
CA ALA A 278 -1.51 9.35 -4.70
C ALA A 278 -1.26 9.89 -3.27
N GLU A 279 -2.00 10.93 -2.87
CA GLU A 279 -1.87 11.57 -1.55
C GLU A 279 -1.92 10.57 -0.39
N ALA A 280 -2.85 9.60 -0.44
CA ALA A 280 -2.95 8.55 0.58
C ALA A 280 -1.69 7.68 0.68
N PHE A 281 -1.00 7.46 -0.45
CA PHE A 281 0.26 6.73 -0.49
C PHE A 281 1.44 7.60 0.00
N GLU A 282 1.47 8.89 -0.34
CA GLU A 282 2.47 9.83 0.21
C GLU A 282 2.41 9.84 1.74
N ASP A 283 1.21 9.94 2.32
CA ASP A 283 0.97 9.87 3.75
C ASP A 283 1.45 8.55 4.38
N LEU A 284 1.20 7.42 3.71
CA LEU A 284 1.66 6.11 4.15
C LEU A 284 3.19 6.06 4.15
N ARG A 285 3.82 6.53 3.07
CA ARG A 285 5.26 6.56 2.89
C ARG A 285 5.94 7.46 3.92
N ASP A 286 5.48 8.70 4.06
CA ASP A 286 6.03 9.70 5.00
C ASP A 286 5.97 9.18 6.44
N ARG A 287 4.86 8.55 6.85
CA ARG A 287 4.74 7.96 8.20
C ARG A 287 5.71 6.80 8.43
N ASN A 288 5.86 5.88 7.47
CA ASN A 288 6.75 4.74 7.63
C ASN A 288 8.21 5.17 7.60
N ASP A 289 8.59 6.02 6.64
CA ASP A 289 9.96 6.52 6.52
C ASP A 289 10.35 7.36 7.74
N LEU A 290 9.49 8.27 8.21
CA LEU A 290 9.80 9.10 9.38
C LEU A 290 9.94 8.26 10.64
N LYS A 291 9.11 7.25 10.85
CA LYS A 291 9.27 6.29 11.95
C LYS A 291 10.60 5.57 11.87
N MET A 292 11.00 5.12 10.69
CA MET A 292 12.28 4.44 10.48
C MET A 292 13.48 5.37 10.74
N LEU A 293 13.42 6.64 10.36
CA LEU A 293 14.45 7.63 10.71
C LEU A 293 14.51 7.91 12.21
N LEU A 294 13.35 8.09 12.86
CA LEU A 294 13.27 8.35 14.31
C LEU A 294 13.79 7.17 15.14
N SER A 295 13.62 5.94 14.64
CA SER A 295 14.13 4.71 15.26
C SER A 295 15.60 4.43 14.94
N ASN A 296 16.23 5.19 14.05
CA ASN A 296 17.65 5.03 13.72
C ASN A 296 18.51 5.84 14.69
N GLU A 297 18.93 5.22 15.80
CA GLU A 297 19.68 5.86 16.88
C GLU A 297 20.93 6.59 16.36
N ARG A 298 21.71 5.92 15.51
CA ARG A 298 22.94 6.49 14.94
C ARG A 298 22.67 7.74 14.10
N LEU A 299 21.63 7.74 13.26
CA LEU A 299 21.26 8.92 12.48
C LEU A 299 20.82 10.06 13.39
N MET A 300 20.02 9.75 14.42
CA MET A 300 19.50 10.75 15.35
C MET A 300 20.61 11.36 16.22
N GLU A 301 21.57 10.55 16.68
CA GLU A 301 22.76 10.97 17.41
C GLU A 301 23.70 11.82 16.55
N GLU A 302 24.09 11.34 15.36
CA GLU A 302 24.95 12.09 14.45
C GLU A 302 24.28 13.40 13.98
N GLY A 303 22.96 13.38 13.83
CA GLY A 303 22.14 14.49 13.36
C GLY A 303 21.95 15.58 14.42
N PHE A 304 21.60 15.24 15.66
CA PHE A 304 21.22 16.21 16.69
C PHE A 304 22.19 16.31 17.89
N GLY A 305 23.16 15.40 18.00
CA GLY A 305 24.11 15.30 19.11
C GLY A 305 23.61 14.41 20.26
N GLU A 306 24.53 13.95 21.12
CA GLU A 306 24.27 13.00 22.23
C GLU A 306 23.19 13.46 23.21
N ALA A 307 23.06 14.77 23.45
CA ALA A 307 22.07 15.34 24.37
C ALA A 307 20.61 15.28 23.85
N ALA A 308 20.40 14.83 22.60
CA ALA A 308 19.13 14.86 21.92
C ALA A 308 18.40 13.49 21.91
N VAL A 309 19.02 12.44 22.44
CA VAL A 309 18.45 11.09 22.55
C VAL A 309 17.65 10.96 23.85
N THR A 310 16.55 11.70 23.97
CA THR A 310 15.59 11.41 25.06
C THR A 310 14.69 10.25 24.63
N HIS A 311 14.93 9.06 25.18
CA HIS A 311 13.97 7.94 25.16
C HIS A 311 12.69 8.38 25.87
N GLY A 312 11.70 8.83 25.10
CA GLY A 312 10.43 9.30 25.66
C GLY A 312 9.47 9.64 24.55
N GLY A 313 8.68 8.64 24.14
CA GLY A 313 7.59 8.85 23.19
C GLY A 313 6.71 10.04 23.60
N GLY A 314 6.42 10.90 22.63
CA GLY A 314 5.25 11.78 22.61
C GLY A 314 4.84 12.39 23.96
N ARG A 315 5.72 13.16 24.59
CA ARG A 315 5.27 14.19 25.53
C ARG A 315 5.64 15.55 24.98
N VAL A 316 4.63 16.24 24.45
CA VAL A 316 4.59 17.70 24.34
C VAL A 316 5.04 18.27 25.68
N GLY A 317 6.26 18.83 25.71
CA GLY A 317 6.77 19.57 26.86
C GLY A 317 5.86 20.76 27.10
N GLY A 318 5.17 20.75 28.24
CA GLY A 318 4.32 21.84 28.67
C GLY A 318 5.11 23.15 28.75
N VAL A 319 4.43 24.24 28.39
CA VAL A 319 4.91 25.62 28.50
C VAL A 319 5.26 25.91 29.96
N GLY A 320 6.53 25.74 30.31
CA GLY A 320 7.10 26.06 31.61
C GLY A 320 7.76 27.44 31.59
N ARG A 321 7.30 28.32 32.48
CA ARG A 321 7.74 29.71 32.66
C ARG A 321 9.26 29.90 32.70
N ALA A 322 9.70 30.97 32.03
CA ALA A 322 11.03 31.53 32.10
C ALA A 322 11.48 31.78 33.56
N GLY A 323 12.54 31.08 33.98
CA GLY A 323 13.35 31.42 35.14
C GLY A 323 14.68 32.01 34.69
N LYS A 324 14.90 33.29 34.98
CA LYS A 324 16.21 33.94 34.83
C LYS A 324 17.19 33.41 35.87
N SER A 325 18.41 33.13 35.42
CA SER A 325 19.73 33.46 36.01
C SER A 325 20.68 32.27 36.14
N ALA A 326 21.80 32.32 35.42
CA ALA A 326 23.15 32.17 35.98
C ALA A 326 24.21 32.49 34.90
N ARG A 327 25.11 33.40 35.25
CA ARG A 327 26.33 33.76 34.52
C ARG A 327 27.38 32.66 34.69
N GLY A 328 28.15 32.41 33.62
CA GLY A 328 29.53 31.94 33.72
C GLY A 328 29.70 30.43 33.94
N GLY A 329 29.64 29.67 32.85
CA GLY A 329 30.13 28.30 32.79
C GLY A 329 30.66 28.04 31.39
N LYS A 330 31.93 27.64 31.29
CA LYS A 330 32.62 27.16 30.08
C LYS A 330 31.64 26.41 29.17
N GLU A 331 31.36 26.93 27.97
CA GLU A 331 30.71 26.16 26.91
C GLU A 331 31.63 24.96 26.62
N LEU A 332 31.32 23.81 27.22
CA LEU A 332 31.66 22.54 26.63
C LEU A 332 30.93 22.54 25.29
N THR A 333 31.67 22.74 24.21
CA THR A 333 31.14 22.65 22.85
C THR A 333 30.72 21.20 22.62
N SER A 334 29.52 20.85 23.08
CA SER A 334 28.80 19.68 22.61
C SER A 334 28.82 19.76 21.09
N ALA A 335 29.37 18.74 20.44
CA ALA A 335 29.55 18.73 18.99
C ALA A 335 28.22 19.06 18.33
N LYS A 336 28.17 20.21 17.64
CA LYS A 336 26.96 20.69 16.97
C LYS A 336 26.51 19.60 15.98
N GLY A 337 25.32 19.05 16.18
CA GLY A 337 24.77 18.00 15.32
C GLY A 337 24.74 18.40 13.84
N LYS A 338 24.84 17.42 12.94
CA LYS A 338 24.95 17.63 11.48
C LYS A 338 23.61 17.95 10.80
N LEU A 339 22.50 17.74 11.50
CA LEU A 339 21.12 18.01 11.07
C LEU A 339 20.56 19.24 11.81
N GLY A 340 21.22 20.38 11.64
CA GLY A 340 20.70 21.71 12.01
C GLY A 340 20.74 22.64 10.81
N PRO A 341 19.98 23.73 10.74
CA PRO A 341 19.96 24.59 9.56
C PRO A 341 21.22 25.50 9.49
N PRO A 342 21.99 25.50 8.38
CA PRO A 342 21.85 24.65 7.20
C PRO A 342 22.42 23.24 7.42
N SER A 343 21.68 22.21 6.99
CA SER A 343 22.09 20.82 7.18
C SER A 343 23.38 20.49 6.42
N ASP A 344 24.21 19.61 6.99
CA ASP A 344 25.42 19.13 6.32
C ASP A 344 25.07 18.28 5.10
N LYS A 345 25.39 18.79 3.90
CA LYS A 345 25.00 18.17 2.62
C LYS A 345 25.68 16.83 2.37
N GLY A 346 26.95 16.67 2.78
CA GLY A 346 27.70 15.42 2.57
C GLY A 346 27.20 14.31 3.48
N TRP A 347 26.91 14.64 4.74
CA TRP A 347 26.32 13.75 5.72
C TRP A 347 24.91 13.31 5.32
N LEU A 348 24.08 14.25 4.84
CA LEU A 348 22.76 13.93 4.31
C LEU A 348 22.85 12.99 3.12
N GLU A 349 23.73 13.26 2.15
CA GLU A 349 23.87 12.39 0.98
C GLU A 349 24.38 10.99 1.33
N LYS A 350 25.25 10.87 2.33
CA LYS A 350 25.68 9.58 2.86
C LYS A 350 24.48 8.79 3.41
N TRP A 351 23.72 9.38 4.34
CA TRP A 351 22.57 8.69 4.95
C TRP A 351 21.48 8.37 3.94
N ARG A 352 21.23 9.26 2.98
CA ARG A 352 20.30 9.02 1.89
C ARG A 352 20.66 7.74 1.10
N LYS A 353 21.94 7.59 0.75
CA LYS A 353 22.45 6.41 0.03
C LYS A 353 22.42 5.16 0.90
N ASP A 354 22.85 5.25 2.15
CA ASP A 354 22.86 4.12 3.09
C ASP A 354 21.44 3.58 3.34
N LEU A 355 20.45 4.47 3.38
CA LEU A 355 19.04 4.14 3.53
C LEU A 355 18.32 3.90 2.19
N LYS A 356 18.98 4.09 1.05
CA LYS A 356 18.37 3.91 -0.29
C LYS A 356 17.08 4.71 -0.49
N ILE A 357 16.99 5.91 0.08
CA ILE A 357 15.81 6.78 -0.06
C ILE A 357 15.98 7.70 -1.28
N GLY A 358 14.96 7.79 -2.13
CA GLY A 358 14.95 8.76 -3.24
C GLY A 358 15.15 10.20 -2.76
N GLY A 359 15.94 11.00 -3.48
CA GLY A 359 16.38 12.33 -3.02
C GLY A 359 15.27 13.28 -2.59
N ARG A 360 14.16 13.35 -3.33
CA ARG A 360 13.01 14.20 -2.97
C ARG A 360 12.38 13.79 -1.64
N GLN A 361 12.22 12.48 -1.44
CA GLN A 361 11.65 11.94 -0.21
C GLN A 361 12.56 12.21 0.98
N PHE A 362 13.86 11.96 0.84
CA PHE A 362 14.81 12.19 1.92
C PHE A 362 14.88 13.67 2.34
N GLN A 363 14.85 14.59 1.38
CA GLN A 363 14.80 16.02 1.67
C GLN A 363 13.54 16.40 2.48
N ARG A 364 12.36 15.93 2.05
CA ARG A 364 11.10 16.14 2.79
C ARG A 364 11.21 15.62 4.23
N LEU A 365 11.70 14.40 4.41
CA LEU A 365 11.85 13.78 5.73
C LEU A 365 12.82 14.56 6.64
N THR A 366 13.94 15.04 6.09
CA THR A 366 14.90 15.85 6.85
C THR A 366 14.31 17.19 7.28
N GLU A 367 13.48 17.81 6.44
CA GLU A 367 12.75 19.04 6.77
C GLU A 367 11.68 18.79 7.84
N MET A 368 10.99 17.64 7.81
CA MET A 368 10.05 17.23 8.85
C MET A 368 10.77 17.00 10.19
N LEU A 369 11.90 16.30 10.20
CA LEU A 369 12.70 16.05 11.40
C LEU A 369 13.24 17.35 12.01
N LEU A 370 13.74 18.26 11.16
CA LEU A 370 14.18 19.58 11.59
C LEU A 370 13.05 20.36 12.23
N LEU A 371 11.89 20.44 11.56
CA LEU A 371 10.73 21.17 12.07
C LEU A 371 10.21 20.59 13.39
N LEU A 372 10.21 19.26 13.52
CA LEU A 372 9.78 18.54 14.73
C LEU A 372 10.63 18.91 15.96
N ARG A 373 11.91 19.24 15.77
CA ARG A 373 12.86 19.55 16.86
C ARG A 373 13.19 21.04 16.98
N LEU A 374 12.64 21.88 16.11
CA LEU A 374 12.92 23.30 16.09
C LEU A 374 12.19 24.01 17.24
N ASP A 375 12.91 24.80 18.02
CA ASP A 375 12.28 25.69 19.00
C ASP A 375 11.57 26.84 18.27
N PRO A 376 10.22 26.97 18.38
CA PRO A 376 9.48 28.03 17.72
C PRO A 376 9.82 29.43 18.25
N SER A 377 10.47 29.54 19.40
CA SER A 377 10.93 30.81 19.96
C SER A 377 12.29 31.27 19.39
N ASP A 378 13.06 30.37 18.76
CA ASP A 378 14.31 30.71 18.10
C ASP A 378 14.07 31.25 16.68
N ALA A 379 13.88 32.57 16.61
CA ALA A 379 13.68 33.28 15.34
C ALA A 379 14.85 33.12 14.35
N ARG A 380 16.08 32.91 14.83
CA ARG A 380 17.26 32.74 13.97
C ARG A 380 17.23 31.36 13.33
N ALA A 381 16.96 30.32 14.11
CA ALA A 381 16.84 28.95 13.61
C ALA A 381 15.64 28.80 12.65
N LEU A 382 14.49 29.41 12.97
CA LEU A 382 13.33 29.49 12.08
C LEU A 382 13.64 30.16 10.74
N ARG A 383 14.40 31.27 10.75
CA ARG A 383 14.82 31.93 9.51
C ARG A 383 15.73 31.03 8.68
N ALA A 384 16.69 30.36 9.31
CA ALA A 384 17.60 29.45 8.63
C ALA A 384 16.86 28.24 8.01
N TYR A 385 15.92 27.64 8.75
CA TYR A 385 15.04 26.58 8.24
C TYR A 385 14.24 27.04 7.01
N ARG A 386 13.61 28.21 7.07
CA ARG A 386 12.84 28.76 5.93
C ARG A 386 13.71 28.98 4.70
N ILE A 387 14.95 29.42 4.86
CA ILE A 387 15.89 29.60 3.74
C ILE A 387 16.23 28.24 3.11
N GLN A 388 16.48 27.21 3.92
CA GLN A 388 16.75 25.86 3.43
C GLN A 388 15.57 25.29 2.62
N VAL A 389 14.33 25.41 3.12
CA VAL A 389 13.13 24.98 2.40
C VAL A 389 12.97 25.75 1.09
N LYS A 390 13.20 27.08 1.11
CA LYS A 390 13.16 27.91 -0.11
C LYS A 390 14.22 27.51 -1.13
N GLU A 391 15.44 27.18 -0.71
CA GLU A 391 16.51 26.70 -1.60
C GLU A 391 16.09 25.41 -2.31
N ARG A 392 15.47 24.46 -1.59
CA ARG A 392 14.94 23.24 -2.20
C ARG A 392 13.84 23.53 -3.22
N LEU A 393 12.84 24.34 -2.85
CA LEU A 393 11.73 24.69 -3.73
C LEU A 393 12.22 25.43 -4.98
N TYR A 394 13.19 26.34 -4.82
CA TYR A 394 13.78 27.06 -5.93
C TYR A 394 14.46 26.11 -6.93
N ARG A 395 15.36 25.23 -6.46
CA ARG A 395 16.08 24.25 -7.31
C ARG A 395 15.17 23.24 -8.03
N PHE A 396 13.94 23.10 -7.57
CA PHE A 396 12.99 22.17 -8.14
C PHE A 396 12.13 22.83 -9.20
N ASN A 397 11.71 24.07 -8.94
CA ASN A 397 10.80 24.81 -9.81
C ASN A 397 11.53 25.60 -10.90
N PHE A 398 12.83 25.83 -10.75
CA PHE A 398 13.71 26.58 -11.65
C PHE A 398 15.07 25.87 -11.74
#